data_AF-A0A9D7M1C1-F1
#
_entry.id   AF-A0A9D7M1C1-F1
#
_cell.length_a   1.000
_cell.length_b   1.000
_cell.length_c   1.000
_cell.angle_alpha   90.00
_cell.angle_beta   90.00
_cell.angle_gamma   90.00
#
_symmetry.space_group_name_H-M   'P 1'
#
loop_
_entity.id
_entity.type
_entity.pdbx_description
1 polymer ?
#
loop_
_entity_poly.entity_id
_entity_poly.type
_entity_poly.pdbx_seq_one_letter_code
_entity_poly.pdbx_strand_id
1 'polypeptide(L)'
;MLRLGLFDLLAPQYLVGIQLPQQVQNYLSLLRIDELNSFYDSRFVVYTGTASFEGDGSGSAEVVHTEPSGSRFTWEKKNLHFRMMVPRDGAEFVDRAANSSTNGKLPQVAALLNDLRPQPDSDMDDAIMEIVDFPAVSFRLELLVDILNFSLGDAWKPGIIDPSSNRVKIDPARPNERVVISLPKVLLSYTQGDDANNLNPQVNIESWGVSGFDAPQDLDMGELIRMNPAIAVHQSEHIAFSIDQVVIDNSTQNTPANIIDHFGVDENWRGLYIGQALLYYSNDQGLGFNLRFNDALISFDGAVSFEAALDIYISETLSNLTATPTFTMAINE
;
A
#
# COMPACT_ATOMS: atom_id res chain seq x y z
N MET A 1 -15.15 -27.75 2.59
CA MET A 1 -15.29 -27.00 3.87
C MET A 1 -15.70 -25.59 3.47
N LEU A 2 -16.83 -25.09 3.96
CA LEU A 2 -17.32 -23.75 3.59
C LEU A 2 -16.43 -22.70 4.29
N ARG A 3 -15.71 -21.86 3.54
CA ARG A 3 -14.95 -20.73 4.10
C ARG A 3 -15.87 -19.53 4.29
N LEU A 4 -15.62 -18.76 5.36
CA LEU A 4 -16.35 -17.52 5.64
C LEU A 4 -16.09 -16.51 4.51
N GLY A 5 -17.14 -15.93 3.95
CA GLY A 5 -17.02 -14.84 2.98
C GLY A 5 -16.67 -13.53 3.67
N LEU A 6 -15.94 -12.64 2.99
CA LEU A 6 -15.73 -11.27 3.50
C LEU A 6 -17.07 -10.55 3.66
N PHE A 7 -18.03 -10.84 2.77
CA PHE A 7 -19.41 -10.38 2.88
C PHE A 7 -20.11 -10.86 4.18
N ASP A 8 -19.78 -12.05 4.70
CA ASP A 8 -20.40 -12.57 5.91
C ASP A 8 -19.96 -11.81 7.17
N LEU A 9 -18.81 -11.12 7.14
CA LEU A 9 -18.40 -10.17 8.20
C LEU A 9 -19.20 -8.87 8.14
N LEU A 10 -19.57 -8.44 6.94
CA LEU A 10 -20.33 -7.22 6.71
C LEU A 10 -21.83 -7.41 6.99
N ALA A 11 -22.38 -8.59 6.65
CA ALA A 11 -23.81 -8.86 6.70
C ALA A 11 -24.47 -8.53 8.06
N PRO A 12 -23.86 -8.85 9.23
CA PRO A 12 -24.43 -8.49 10.54
C PRO A 12 -24.55 -6.99 10.79
N GLN A 13 -23.77 -6.15 10.10
CA GLN A 13 -23.80 -4.69 10.28
C GLN A 13 -25.00 -4.03 9.57
N TYR A 14 -25.74 -4.78 8.75
CA TYR A 14 -26.93 -4.30 8.07
C TYR A 14 -28.20 -4.64 8.86
N LEU A 15 -28.41 -3.99 10.00
CA LEU A 15 -29.63 -4.17 10.81
C LEU A 15 -30.91 -3.71 10.07
N VAL A 16 -30.80 -2.94 8.98
CA VAL A 16 -31.92 -2.26 8.31
C VAL A 16 -32.28 -2.90 6.95
N GLY A 17 -31.70 -4.04 6.58
CA GLY A 17 -32.01 -4.69 5.29
C GLY A 17 -31.57 -3.87 4.08
N ILE A 18 -30.54 -3.03 4.25
CA ILE A 18 -29.95 -2.21 3.19
C ILE A 18 -29.40 -3.14 2.10
N GLN A 19 -29.81 -2.86 0.87
CA GLN A 19 -29.24 -3.48 -0.31
C GLN A 19 -28.00 -2.69 -0.72
N LEU A 20 -26.82 -3.28 -0.59
CA LEU A 20 -25.62 -2.78 -1.25
C LEU A 20 -25.90 -2.62 -2.76
N PRO A 21 -25.17 -1.72 -3.45
CA PRO A 21 -25.10 -1.75 -4.90
C PRO A 21 -24.76 -3.17 -5.37
N GLN A 22 -25.58 -3.74 -6.26
CA GLN A 22 -25.47 -5.14 -6.70
C GLN A 22 -24.04 -5.50 -7.16
N GLN A 23 -23.34 -4.55 -7.75
CA GLN A 23 -21.96 -4.71 -8.20
C GLN A 23 -21.00 -4.97 -7.02
N VAL A 24 -21.11 -4.23 -5.92
CA VAL A 24 -20.27 -4.40 -4.73
C VAL A 24 -20.59 -5.72 -4.02
N GLN A 25 -21.87 -6.10 -3.95
CA GLN A 25 -22.30 -7.45 -3.50
C GLN A 25 -21.63 -8.54 -4.30
N ASN A 26 -21.69 -8.43 -5.63
CA ASN A 26 -21.15 -9.45 -6.51
C ASN A 26 -19.64 -9.59 -6.34
N TYR A 27 -18.88 -8.50 -6.10
CA TYR A 27 -17.44 -8.60 -5.88
C TYR A 27 -17.07 -9.10 -4.47
N LEU A 28 -17.68 -8.56 -3.41
CA LEU A 28 -17.37 -8.97 -2.02
C LEU A 28 -17.82 -10.40 -1.71
N SER A 29 -18.90 -10.86 -2.35
CA SER A 29 -19.38 -12.24 -2.20
C SER A 29 -18.49 -13.28 -2.87
N LEU A 30 -17.53 -12.87 -3.70
CA LEU A 30 -16.51 -13.76 -4.29
C LEU A 30 -15.27 -13.89 -3.40
N LEU A 31 -15.09 -13.00 -2.43
CA LEU A 31 -13.98 -13.02 -1.48
C LEU A 31 -14.27 -13.96 -0.32
N ARG A 32 -13.33 -14.86 -0.05
CA ARG A 32 -13.30 -15.78 1.09
C ARG A 32 -12.14 -15.40 1.99
N ILE A 33 -12.36 -15.46 3.29
CA ILE A 33 -11.34 -15.13 4.28
C ILE A 33 -10.43 -16.35 4.44
N ASP A 34 -9.12 -16.12 4.31
CA ASP A 34 -8.08 -17.13 4.50
C ASP A 34 -7.49 -17.04 5.91
N GLU A 35 -7.31 -15.82 6.42
CA GLU A 35 -6.87 -15.53 7.78
C GLU A 35 -7.76 -14.44 8.38
N LEU A 36 -8.18 -14.63 9.63
CA LEU A 36 -8.97 -13.67 10.39
C LEU A 36 -8.36 -13.49 11.78
N ASN A 37 -8.00 -12.25 12.10
CA ASN A 37 -7.63 -11.79 13.42
C ASN A 37 -8.66 -10.75 13.89
N SER A 38 -8.94 -10.73 15.19
CA SER A 38 -9.87 -9.77 15.79
C SER A 38 -9.26 -9.12 17.02
N PHE A 39 -9.39 -7.80 17.11
CA PHE A 39 -8.97 -6.97 18.24
C PHE A 39 -10.13 -6.04 18.62
N TYR A 40 -10.14 -5.54 19.84
CA TYR A 40 -11.12 -4.54 20.26
C TYR A 40 -10.47 -3.56 21.24
N ASP A 41 -10.91 -2.32 21.20
CA ASP A 41 -10.61 -1.29 22.19
C ASP A 41 -11.92 -0.68 22.73
N SER A 42 -11.85 0.45 23.45
CA SER A 42 -13.05 1.11 23.98
C SER A 42 -13.98 1.65 22.89
N ARG A 43 -13.51 1.87 21.66
CA ARG A 43 -14.23 2.56 20.58
C ARG A 43 -14.60 1.64 19.42
N PHE A 44 -13.78 0.64 19.10
CA PHE A 44 -13.94 -0.18 17.91
C PHE A 44 -13.71 -1.67 18.18
N VAL A 45 -14.40 -2.49 17.40
CA VAL A 45 -13.99 -3.86 17.10
C VAL A 45 -13.33 -3.85 15.73
N VAL A 46 -12.12 -4.42 15.65
CA VAL A 46 -11.31 -4.47 14.43
C VAL A 46 -11.15 -5.92 14.00
N TYR A 47 -11.56 -6.22 12.78
CA TYR A 47 -11.28 -7.48 12.10
C TYR A 47 -10.22 -7.24 11.02
N THR A 48 -9.17 -8.05 10.97
CA THR A 48 -8.10 -7.88 9.98
C THR A 48 -7.61 -9.23 9.50
N GLY A 49 -7.05 -9.28 8.30
CA GLY A 49 -6.45 -10.52 7.80
C GLY A 49 -6.31 -10.51 6.28
N THR A 50 -6.40 -11.70 5.69
CA THR A 50 -6.26 -11.90 4.26
C THR A 50 -7.49 -12.58 3.68
N ALA A 51 -7.89 -12.17 2.48
CA ALA A 51 -9.00 -12.76 1.75
C ALA A 51 -8.65 -13.02 0.28
N SER A 52 -9.18 -14.11 -0.27
CA SER A 52 -8.97 -14.52 -1.64
C SER A 52 -10.24 -14.77 -2.43
N PHE A 53 -10.15 -14.58 -3.74
CA PHE A 53 -11.25 -14.89 -4.65
C PHE A 53 -11.37 -16.41 -4.82
N GLU A 54 -12.45 -17.02 -4.32
CA GLU A 54 -12.78 -18.44 -4.56
C GLU A 54 -14.21 -18.57 -5.12
N GLY A 55 -14.34 -19.17 -6.31
CA GLY A 55 -15.63 -19.49 -6.94
C GLY A 55 -15.52 -19.96 -8.39
N ASP A 56 -16.60 -20.55 -8.93
CA ASP A 56 -16.71 -21.08 -10.31
C ASP A 56 -16.63 -20.01 -11.42
N GLY A 57 -16.47 -18.73 -11.06
CA GLY A 57 -16.23 -17.65 -11.99
C GLY A 57 -14.79 -17.65 -12.51
N SER A 58 -14.45 -18.61 -13.38
CA SER A 58 -13.28 -18.70 -14.29
C SER A 58 -11.93 -18.07 -13.88
N GLY A 59 -11.63 -17.90 -12.59
CA GLY A 59 -10.40 -17.29 -12.09
C GLY A 59 -9.43 -18.35 -11.59
N SER A 60 -9.16 -19.38 -12.37
CA SER A 60 -8.14 -20.37 -12.00
C SER A 60 -6.75 -19.74 -12.10
N ALA A 61 -5.97 -19.95 -11.04
CA ALA A 61 -4.52 -19.82 -10.97
C ALA A 61 -3.94 -18.39 -11.01
N GLU A 62 -2.85 -18.22 -10.27
CA GLU A 62 -1.85 -17.18 -10.51
C GLU A 62 -1.73 -16.94 -12.03
N VAL A 63 -2.07 -15.74 -12.50
CA VAL A 63 -1.90 -15.43 -13.92
C VAL A 63 -0.41 -15.15 -14.09
N VAL A 64 0.33 -16.24 -14.30
CA VAL A 64 1.75 -16.19 -14.60
C VAL A 64 1.91 -16.19 -16.11
N HIS A 65 2.33 -15.07 -16.65
CA HIS A 65 2.89 -15.05 -18.00
C HIS A 65 4.39 -15.32 -17.86
N THR A 66 4.80 -16.53 -18.21
CA THR A 66 6.22 -16.91 -18.26
C THR A 66 6.70 -16.84 -19.70
N GLU A 67 7.70 -16.01 -19.96
CA GLU A 67 8.42 -15.98 -21.25
C GLU A 67 9.47 -17.10 -21.29
N PRO A 68 9.90 -17.57 -22.48
CA PRO A 68 10.98 -18.54 -22.62
C PRO A 68 12.31 -18.11 -21.97
N SER A 69 12.50 -16.82 -21.74
CA SER A 69 13.65 -16.24 -21.01
C SER A 69 13.61 -16.50 -19.50
N GLY A 70 12.51 -17.03 -18.97
CA GLY A 70 12.28 -17.22 -17.55
C GLY A 70 11.75 -15.98 -16.82
N SER A 71 11.58 -14.84 -17.51
CA SER A 71 10.89 -13.66 -16.95
C SER A 71 9.44 -14.00 -16.65
N ARG A 72 8.93 -13.49 -15.53
CA ARG A 72 7.56 -13.77 -15.09
C ARG A 72 6.86 -12.47 -14.77
N PHE A 73 5.76 -12.25 -15.45
CA PHE A 73 4.76 -11.30 -15.03
C PHE A 73 3.76 -12.05 -14.18
N THR A 74 3.68 -11.71 -12.90
CA THR A 74 2.78 -12.35 -11.96
C THR A 74 1.76 -11.35 -11.47
N TRP A 75 0.50 -11.71 -11.66
CA TRP A 75 -0.56 -11.11 -10.87
C TRP A 75 -0.74 -11.96 -9.62
N GLU A 76 -0.29 -11.46 -8.46
CA GLU A 76 -0.52 -12.09 -7.15
C GLU A 76 -1.99 -11.93 -6.74
N LYS A 77 -2.87 -12.51 -7.54
CA LYS A 77 -4.30 -12.46 -7.33
C LYS A 77 -4.70 -13.60 -6.42
N LYS A 78 -4.29 -13.54 -5.15
CA LYS A 78 -4.95 -14.36 -4.12
C LYS A 78 -5.24 -13.56 -2.88
N ASN A 79 -4.29 -12.88 -2.27
CA ASN A 79 -4.54 -12.35 -0.93
C ASN A 79 -4.69 -10.83 -0.98
N LEU A 80 -5.93 -10.36 -0.87
CA LEU A 80 -6.18 -8.99 -0.46
C LEU A 80 -6.03 -8.93 1.04
N HIS A 81 -5.22 -8.01 1.54
CA HIS A 81 -5.32 -7.67 2.95
C HIS A 81 -6.60 -6.88 3.16
N PHE A 82 -7.32 -7.16 4.23
CA PHE A 82 -8.47 -6.37 4.63
C PHE A 82 -8.36 -5.93 6.09
N ARG A 83 -8.96 -4.78 6.39
CA ARG A 83 -9.21 -4.30 7.75
C ARG A 83 -10.62 -3.76 7.83
N MET A 84 -11.43 -4.32 8.73
CA MET A 84 -12.78 -3.85 9.01
C MET A 84 -12.83 -3.28 10.42
N MET A 85 -13.29 -2.05 10.53
CA MET A 85 -13.52 -1.35 11.79
C MET A 85 -15.01 -1.18 11.99
N VAL A 86 -15.51 -1.65 13.14
CA VAL A 86 -16.90 -1.50 13.56
C VAL A 86 -16.90 -0.65 14.83
N PRO A 87 -17.47 0.56 14.82
CA PRO A 87 -17.66 1.34 16.03
C PRO A 87 -18.51 0.55 17.03
N ARG A 88 -18.13 0.64 18.31
CA ARG A 88 -18.92 0.07 19.40
C ARG A 88 -20.07 0.98 19.83
N ASP A 89 -20.07 2.22 19.36
CA ASP A 89 -21.14 3.18 19.58
C ASP A 89 -22.41 2.77 18.84
N GLY A 90 -23.54 2.77 19.56
CA GLY A 90 -24.85 2.51 18.99
C GLY A 90 -25.33 3.59 18.02
N ALA A 91 -26.17 3.19 17.06
CA ALA A 91 -26.75 4.15 16.12
C ALA A 91 -27.84 5.01 16.80
N GLU A 92 -27.73 6.33 16.71
CA GLU A 92 -28.62 7.29 17.40
C GLU A 92 -30.11 7.08 17.04
N PHE A 93 -30.40 6.65 15.82
CA PHE A 93 -31.79 6.38 15.40
C PHE A 93 -32.36 5.10 16.00
N VAL A 94 -31.53 4.09 16.27
CA VAL A 94 -31.96 2.86 16.97
C VAL A 94 -32.25 3.20 18.43
N ASP A 95 -31.39 4.01 19.04
CA ASP A 95 -31.62 4.54 20.38
C ASP A 95 -32.93 5.31 20.46
N ARG A 96 -33.11 6.32 19.60
CA ARG A 96 -34.36 7.08 19.51
C ARG A 96 -35.54 6.16 19.26
N ALA A 97 -35.46 5.18 18.37
CA ALA A 97 -36.58 4.25 18.13
C ALA A 97 -36.93 3.41 19.38
N ALA A 98 -35.93 2.92 20.11
CA ALA A 98 -36.12 2.14 21.33
C ALA A 98 -36.74 2.98 22.46
N ASN A 99 -36.34 4.26 22.57
CA ASN A 99 -36.68 5.14 23.70
C ASN A 99 -37.73 6.24 23.40
N SER A 100 -38.18 6.41 22.14
CA SER A 100 -39.03 7.55 21.71
C SER A 100 -40.51 7.48 22.12
N SER A 101 -41.01 6.34 22.59
CA SER A 101 -42.44 6.25 22.89
C SER A 101 -42.74 6.56 24.34
N THR A 102 -43.50 7.64 24.52
CA THR A 102 -44.10 8.13 25.77
C THR A 102 -45.07 7.12 26.45
N ASN A 103 -45.10 5.86 25.98
CA ASN A 103 -45.73 4.66 26.53
C ASN A 103 -45.28 3.41 25.70
N GLY A 104 -43.98 3.12 25.66
CA GLY A 104 -43.33 1.91 25.09
C GLY A 104 -44.22 0.86 24.41
N LYS A 105 -44.22 0.74 23.07
CA LYS A 105 -44.80 -0.45 22.39
C LYS A 105 -43.99 -1.74 22.66
N LEU A 106 -42.73 -1.60 23.09
CA LEU A 106 -41.80 -2.70 23.38
C LEU A 106 -40.90 -2.37 24.59
N PRO A 107 -41.47 -2.22 25.81
CA PRO A 107 -40.70 -1.80 27.00
C PRO A 107 -39.61 -2.80 27.39
N GLN A 108 -39.82 -4.09 27.10
CA GLN A 108 -38.83 -5.14 27.33
C GLN A 108 -37.61 -5.02 26.40
N VAL A 109 -37.81 -4.55 25.16
CA VAL A 109 -36.72 -4.32 24.20
C VAL A 109 -35.93 -3.08 24.60
N ALA A 110 -36.62 -1.99 24.97
CA ALA A 110 -35.97 -0.80 25.50
C ALA A 110 -35.14 -1.12 26.76
N ALA A 111 -35.70 -1.90 27.69
CA ALA A 111 -34.99 -2.35 28.89
C ALA A 111 -33.74 -3.18 28.54
N LEU A 112 -33.88 -4.19 27.67
CA LEU A 112 -32.75 -5.02 27.23
C LEU A 112 -31.64 -4.19 26.57
N LEU A 113 -32.01 -3.26 25.67
CA LEU A 113 -31.04 -2.41 24.99
C LEU A 113 -30.37 -1.40 25.93
N ASN A 114 -31.09 -0.94 26.95
CA ASN A 114 -30.52 -0.07 27.98
C ASN A 114 -29.64 -0.85 28.97
N ASP A 115 -29.90 -2.14 29.21
CA ASP A 115 -29.02 -3.03 30.00
C ASP A 115 -27.68 -3.29 29.31
N LEU A 116 -27.62 -3.21 27.98
CA LEU A 116 -26.37 -3.33 27.21
C LEU A 116 -25.47 -2.09 27.30
N ARG A 117 -26.00 -0.96 27.77
CA ARG A 117 -25.20 0.26 27.91
C ARG A 117 -24.20 0.11 29.06
N PRO A 118 -23.02 0.73 28.97
CA PRO A 118 -22.11 0.82 30.10
C PRO A 118 -22.86 1.45 31.27
N GLN A 119 -22.90 0.74 32.40
CA GLN A 119 -23.49 1.30 33.62
C GLN A 119 -22.57 2.42 34.10
N PRO A 120 -23.10 3.61 34.43
CA PRO A 120 -22.28 4.67 34.99
C PRO A 120 -21.68 4.15 36.29
N ASP A 121 -20.35 4.27 36.42
CA ASP A 121 -19.69 4.04 37.69
C ASP A 121 -20.23 5.09 38.68
N SER A 122 -20.64 4.67 39.87
CA SER A 122 -21.35 5.53 40.83
C SER A 122 -20.52 6.72 41.34
N ASP A 123 -19.25 6.78 40.95
CA ASP A 123 -18.26 7.78 41.35
C ASP A 123 -17.89 8.78 40.22
N MET A 124 -18.53 8.75 39.04
CA MET A 124 -18.26 9.70 37.94
C MET A 124 -19.50 10.53 37.55
N ASP A 125 -19.66 11.68 38.23
CA ASP A 125 -20.82 12.58 38.11
C ASP A 125 -20.93 13.38 36.79
N ASP A 126 -20.02 13.22 35.81
CA ASP A 126 -20.01 14.05 34.59
C ASP A 126 -19.36 13.38 33.35
N ALA A 127 -19.19 12.05 33.34
CA ALA A 127 -18.67 11.39 32.14
C ALA A 127 -19.78 11.28 31.08
N ILE A 128 -19.52 11.79 29.86
CA ILE A 128 -20.31 11.47 28.67
C ILE A 128 -20.35 9.93 28.60
N MET A 129 -21.51 9.32 28.85
CA MET A 129 -21.67 7.88 28.69
C MET A 129 -21.52 7.56 27.21
N GLU A 130 -20.30 7.16 26.79
CA GLU A 130 -20.11 6.51 25.50
C GLU A 130 -21.03 5.29 25.47
N ILE A 131 -21.90 5.21 24.46
CA ILE A 131 -22.90 4.14 24.36
C ILE A 131 -22.20 2.93 23.74
N VAL A 132 -21.33 2.28 24.50
CA VAL A 132 -20.53 1.15 24.03
C VAL A 132 -21.39 -0.13 24.00
N ASP A 133 -21.28 -0.94 22.96
CA ASP A 133 -21.96 -2.24 22.77
C ASP A 133 -23.49 -2.18 22.55
N PHE A 134 -23.97 -1.08 21.97
CA PHE A 134 -25.37 -0.92 21.55
C PHE A 134 -25.52 -1.20 20.04
N PRO A 135 -26.69 -1.66 19.53
CA PRO A 135 -26.82 -1.97 18.12
C PRO A 135 -26.45 -0.80 17.20
N ALA A 136 -25.51 -1.06 16.29
CA ALA A 136 -24.94 -0.10 15.37
C ALA A 136 -25.07 -0.59 13.92
N VAL A 137 -24.94 0.34 12.97
CA VAL A 137 -24.94 0.04 11.54
C VAL A 137 -23.71 0.59 10.82
N SER A 138 -22.92 1.39 11.50
CA SER A 138 -21.72 2.01 10.96
C SER A 138 -20.58 0.99 10.87
N PHE A 139 -19.81 1.06 9.79
CA PHE A 139 -18.58 0.27 9.63
C PHE A 139 -17.67 0.93 8.59
N ARG A 140 -16.39 0.58 8.62
CA ARG A 140 -15.41 0.90 7.57
C ARG A 140 -14.63 -0.35 7.23
N LEU A 141 -14.73 -0.80 5.98
CA LEU A 141 -13.92 -1.88 5.41
C LEU A 141 -12.86 -1.28 4.51
N GLU A 142 -11.61 -1.60 4.76
CA GLU A 142 -10.46 -1.22 3.95
C GLU A 142 -9.90 -2.46 3.25
N LEU A 143 -9.57 -2.32 1.97
CA LEU A 143 -8.96 -3.35 1.13
C LEU A 143 -7.65 -2.83 0.57
N LEU A 144 -6.55 -3.48 0.92
CA LEU A 144 -5.24 -3.20 0.34
C LEU A 144 -5.01 -4.18 -0.82
N VAL A 145 -5.08 -3.63 -2.02
CA VAL A 145 -4.94 -4.38 -3.27
C VAL A 145 -3.49 -4.30 -3.71
N ASP A 146 -2.81 -5.44 -3.68
CA ASP A 146 -1.49 -5.62 -4.29
C ASP A 146 -1.70 -6.14 -5.72
N ILE A 147 -1.36 -5.33 -6.72
CA ILE A 147 -1.87 -5.57 -8.07
C ILE A 147 -0.83 -6.23 -8.96
N LEU A 148 0.46 -5.89 -8.88
CA LEU A 148 1.40 -6.32 -9.92
C LEU A 148 2.84 -6.47 -9.43
N ASN A 149 3.42 -7.64 -9.71
CA ASN A 149 4.84 -7.92 -9.53
C ASN A 149 5.44 -8.37 -10.87
N PHE A 150 6.60 -7.79 -11.22
CA PHE A 150 7.39 -8.21 -12.36
C PHE A 150 8.70 -8.85 -11.88
N SER A 151 8.77 -10.17 -12.00
CA SER A 151 10.02 -10.88 -11.76
C SER A 151 10.87 -10.87 -13.02
N LEU A 152 12.10 -10.40 -12.89
CA LEU A 152 13.10 -10.52 -13.94
C LEU A 152 13.41 -12.00 -14.21
N GLY A 153 13.84 -12.30 -15.43
CA GLY A 153 14.18 -13.66 -15.86
C GLY A 153 15.41 -14.23 -15.16
N ASP A 154 15.64 -15.53 -15.32
CA ASP A 154 16.64 -16.27 -14.55
C ASP A 154 18.08 -15.78 -14.77
N ALA A 155 18.32 -15.08 -15.88
CA ALA A 155 19.58 -14.42 -16.20
C ALA A 155 19.85 -13.17 -15.34
N TRP A 156 18.86 -12.63 -14.64
CA TRP A 156 19.02 -11.50 -13.73
C TRP A 156 19.10 -12.00 -12.29
N LYS A 157 20.18 -11.63 -11.61
CA LYS A 157 20.49 -12.02 -10.24
C LYS A 157 20.56 -10.78 -9.33
N PRO A 158 20.42 -10.94 -8.01
CA PRO A 158 20.75 -9.88 -7.06
C PRO A 158 22.21 -9.46 -7.22
N GLY A 159 22.44 -8.16 -7.29
CA GLY A 159 23.76 -7.56 -7.39
C GLY A 159 24.24 -6.97 -6.07
N ILE A 160 25.56 -6.84 -5.94
CA ILE A 160 26.23 -6.08 -4.88
C ILE A 160 27.39 -5.29 -5.49
N ILE A 161 27.68 -4.12 -4.93
CA ILE A 161 28.88 -3.36 -5.28
C ILE A 161 30.06 -3.96 -4.51
N ASP A 162 31.07 -4.43 -5.25
CA ASP A 162 32.32 -4.90 -4.67
C ASP A 162 33.10 -3.72 -4.07
N PRO A 163 33.33 -3.69 -2.75
CA PRO A 163 33.97 -2.55 -2.08
C PRO A 163 35.45 -2.37 -2.49
N SER A 164 36.08 -3.40 -3.07
CA SER A 164 37.48 -3.32 -3.50
C SER A 164 37.65 -2.74 -4.89
N SER A 165 36.65 -2.90 -5.76
CA SER A 165 36.73 -2.52 -7.18
C SER A 165 35.64 -1.56 -7.64
N ASN A 166 34.65 -1.24 -6.80
CA ASN A 166 33.41 -0.53 -7.10
C ASN A 166 32.57 -1.13 -8.23
N ARG A 167 32.94 -2.31 -8.75
CA ARG A 167 32.21 -3.03 -9.79
C ARG A 167 30.99 -3.72 -9.21
N VAL A 168 29.94 -3.84 -10.01
CA VAL A 168 28.77 -4.63 -9.63
C VAL A 168 29.03 -6.09 -9.96
N LYS A 169 28.78 -6.97 -8.99
CA LYS A 169 28.88 -8.42 -9.11
C LYS A 169 27.62 -9.08 -8.58
N ILE A 170 27.42 -10.36 -8.90
CA ILE A 170 26.37 -11.16 -8.30
C ILE A 170 26.60 -11.25 -6.79
N ASP A 171 25.55 -11.03 -6.01
CA ASP A 171 25.57 -11.19 -4.56
C ASP A 171 25.79 -12.67 -4.21
N PRO A 172 26.94 -13.05 -3.61
CA PRO A 172 27.24 -14.44 -3.30
C PRO A 172 26.37 -14.99 -2.17
N ALA A 173 25.73 -14.13 -1.36
CA ALA A 173 24.85 -14.55 -0.28
C ALA A 173 23.46 -14.95 -0.80
N ARG A 174 23.03 -14.39 -1.95
CA ARG A 174 21.68 -14.57 -2.51
C ARG A 174 21.68 -14.85 -4.02
N PRO A 175 22.54 -15.76 -4.53
CA PRO A 175 22.78 -15.89 -5.98
C PRO A 175 21.58 -16.46 -6.77
N ASN A 176 20.60 -17.02 -6.06
CA ASN A 176 19.45 -17.72 -6.64
C ASN A 176 18.11 -17.02 -6.35
N GLU A 177 18.12 -15.91 -5.61
CA GLU A 177 16.91 -15.13 -5.39
C GLU A 177 16.51 -14.41 -6.68
N ARG A 178 15.21 -14.19 -6.89
CA ARG A 178 14.72 -13.47 -8.06
C ARG A 178 14.69 -11.98 -7.76
N VAL A 179 15.03 -11.17 -8.74
CA VAL A 179 14.80 -9.73 -8.68
C VAL A 179 13.36 -9.44 -9.08
N VAL A 180 12.64 -8.75 -8.19
CA VAL A 180 11.23 -8.40 -8.36
C VAL A 180 11.08 -6.89 -8.39
N ILE A 181 10.31 -6.39 -9.34
CA ILE A 181 9.86 -5.01 -9.42
C ILE A 181 8.37 -5.00 -9.03
N SER A 182 8.06 -4.40 -7.89
CA SER A 182 6.70 -4.28 -7.35
C SER A 182 6.10 -2.92 -7.72
N LEU A 183 4.84 -2.94 -8.12
CA LEU A 183 4.03 -1.77 -8.46
C LEU A 183 3.22 -1.29 -7.23
N PRO A 184 2.57 -0.10 -7.32
CA PRO A 184 1.93 0.51 -6.17
C PRO A 184 0.79 -0.34 -5.64
N LYS A 185 0.72 -0.48 -4.31
CA LYS A 185 -0.49 -0.99 -3.65
C LYS A 185 -1.56 0.09 -3.65
N VAL A 186 -2.82 -0.30 -3.79
CA VAL A 186 -3.96 0.62 -3.75
C VAL A 186 -4.81 0.33 -2.53
N LEU A 187 -5.12 1.36 -1.75
CA LEU A 187 -6.03 1.25 -0.61
C LEU A 187 -7.43 1.72 -1.03
N LEU A 188 -8.39 0.81 -0.93
CA LEU A 188 -9.81 1.10 -1.14
C LEU A 188 -10.52 1.13 0.21
N SER A 189 -11.50 2.01 0.39
CA SER A 189 -12.41 1.95 1.52
C SER A 189 -13.85 1.73 1.09
N TYR A 190 -14.59 1.09 1.97
CA TYR A 190 -16.02 0.91 1.90
C TYR A 190 -16.63 1.26 3.25
N THR A 191 -17.32 2.40 3.34
CA THR A 191 -17.72 2.99 4.62
C THR A 191 -19.21 3.25 4.66
N GLN A 192 -19.85 2.94 5.79
CA GLN A 192 -21.22 3.32 6.12
C GLN A 192 -21.23 4.07 7.45
N GLY A 193 -21.90 5.22 7.49
CA GLY A 193 -22.19 5.95 8.73
C GLY A 193 -23.46 5.49 9.42
N ASP A 194 -23.94 6.28 10.38
CA ASP A 194 -25.13 6.02 11.18
C ASP A 194 -26.24 7.07 10.98
N ASP A 195 -26.09 7.99 10.02
CA ASP A 195 -27.14 8.95 9.66
C ASP A 195 -28.35 8.24 9.05
N ALA A 196 -29.47 8.24 9.77
CA ALA A 196 -30.72 7.62 9.34
C ALA A 196 -31.26 8.14 8.00
N ASN A 197 -30.86 9.36 7.58
CA ASN A 197 -31.26 9.92 6.29
C ASN A 197 -30.36 9.47 5.14
N ASN A 198 -29.18 8.92 5.45
CA ASN A 198 -28.21 8.49 4.47
C ASN A 198 -27.37 7.30 4.96
N LEU A 199 -27.98 6.13 4.95
CA LEU A 199 -27.31 4.85 5.25
C LEU A 199 -26.65 4.23 4.01
N ASN A 200 -26.50 4.98 2.92
CA ASN A 200 -25.88 4.43 1.71
C ASN A 200 -24.36 4.33 1.91
N PRO A 201 -23.78 3.15 1.76
CA PRO A 201 -22.34 2.99 1.89
C PRO A 201 -21.59 3.61 0.71
N GLN A 202 -20.42 4.18 0.99
CA GLN A 202 -19.57 4.88 0.03
C GLN A 202 -18.31 4.05 -0.28
N VAL A 203 -17.89 4.04 -1.54
CA VAL A 203 -16.64 3.42 -2.01
C VAL A 203 -15.67 4.52 -2.41
N ASN A 204 -14.48 4.53 -1.83
CA ASN A 204 -13.42 5.49 -2.18
C ASN A 204 -12.10 4.77 -2.47
N ILE A 205 -11.25 5.40 -3.27
CA ILE A 205 -9.82 5.12 -3.30
C ILE A 205 -9.23 6.07 -2.26
N GLU A 206 -8.59 5.54 -1.23
CA GLU A 206 -8.02 6.35 -0.15
C GLU A 206 -6.57 6.76 -0.46
N SER A 207 -5.79 5.86 -1.07
CA SER A 207 -4.39 6.11 -1.41
C SER A 207 -3.83 5.08 -2.38
N TRP A 208 -2.66 5.39 -2.94
CA TRP A 208 -1.89 4.48 -3.78
C TRP A 208 -0.40 4.55 -3.41
N GLY A 209 0.37 3.50 -3.71
CA GLY A 209 1.79 3.43 -3.36
C GLY A 209 2.06 3.39 -1.86
N VAL A 210 1.09 2.92 -1.07
CA VAL A 210 1.20 2.83 0.39
C VAL A 210 1.79 1.51 0.85
N SER A 211 2.55 1.55 1.95
CA SER A 211 3.17 0.37 2.55
C SER A 211 2.17 -0.53 3.31
N GLY A 212 1.04 0.04 3.75
CA GLY A 212 0.01 -0.65 4.52
C GLY A 212 -1.15 0.27 4.90
N PHE A 213 -2.03 -0.21 5.77
CA PHE A 213 -3.26 0.50 6.15
C PHE A 213 -3.05 1.76 7.00
N ASP A 214 -1.92 1.87 7.70
CA ASP A 214 -1.58 2.98 8.60
C ASP A 214 -0.68 4.03 7.95
N ALA A 215 -0.35 3.85 6.67
CA ALA A 215 0.36 4.86 5.91
C ALA A 215 -0.52 6.11 5.69
N PRO A 216 0.07 7.31 5.55
CA PRO A 216 -0.66 8.51 5.17
C PRO A 216 -1.56 8.26 3.95
N GLN A 217 -2.83 8.61 4.08
CA GLN A 217 -3.83 8.42 3.01
C GLN A 217 -3.90 9.69 2.18
N ASP A 218 -2.99 9.81 1.21
CA ASP A 218 -2.95 10.91 0.25
C ASP A 218 -3.02 10.33 -1.17
N LEU A 219 -3.92 10.85 -2.00
CA LEU A 219 -4.06 10.44 -3.40
C LEU A 219 -3.10 11.18 -4.32
N ASP A 220 -2.60 12.34 -3.88
CA ASP A 220 -1.65 13.14 -4.64
C ASP A 220 -0.21 12.70 -4.41
N MET A 221 0.04 11.75 -3.50
CA MET A 221 1.38 11.22 -3.21
C MET A 221 1.38 9.69 -3.19
N GLY A 222 2.40 9.08 -3.78
CA GLY A 222 2.55 7.62 -3.72
C GLY A 222 3.87 7.09 -4.27
N GLU A 223 4.28 5.93 -3.78
CA GLU A 223 5.39 5.16 -4.35
C GLU A 223 4.96 4.44 -5.63
N LEU A 224 5.66 4.71 -6.74
CA LEU A 224 5.38 4.12 -8.05
C LEU A 224 5.92 2.71 -8.20
N ILE A 225 7.19 2.53 -7.85
CA ILE A 225 7.93 1.31 -8.12
C ILE A 225 8.92 1.07 -6.99
N ARG A 226 9.01 -0.20 -6.58
CA ARG A 226 10.08 -0.71 -5.72
C ARG A 226 10.77 -1.90 -6.36
N MET A 227 12.09 -1.96 -6.28
CA MET A 227 12.83 -3.17 -6.65
C MET A 227 13.37 -3.90 -5.43
N ASN A 228 13.21 -5.22 -5.38
CA ASN A 228 13.79 -6.08 -4.35
C ASN A 228 14.37 -7.37 -4.96
N PRO A 229 15.67 -7.67 -4.75
CA PRO A 229 16.69 -6.80 -4.16
C PRO A 229 16.98 -5.53 -4.98
N ALA A 230 17.50 -4.49 -4.34
CA ALA A 230 17.66 -3.15 -4.95
C ALA A 230 18.63 -3.09 -6.14
N ILE A 231 19.49 -4.09 -6.38
CA ILE A 231 20.38 -4.13 -7.56
C ILE A 231 20.12 -5.41 -8.34
N ALA A 232 19.88 -5.26 -9.65
CA ALA A 232 19.75 -6.35 -10.61
C ALA A 232 21.01 -6.43 -11.47
N VAL A 233 21.72 -7.55 -11.44
CA VAL A 233 22.89 -7.80 -12.31
C VAL A 233 22.60 -8.95 -13.26
N HIS A 234 22.94 -8.79 -14.53
CA HIS A 234 22.85 -9.86 -15.50
C HIS A 234 23.92 -10.94 -15.20
N GLN A 235 23.65 -12.21 -15.51
CA GLN A 235 24.52 -13.35 -15.23
C GLN A 235 25.92 -13.26 -15.86
N SER A 236 26.10 -12.38 -16.85
CA SER A 236 27.40 -12.07 -17.43
C SER A 236 28.23 -11.07 -16.61
N GLU A 237 27.67 -10.49 -15.55
CA GLU A 237 28.27 -9.42 -14.73
C GLU A 237 28.74 -8.20 -15.54
N HIS A 238 28.19 -8.01 -16.73
CA HIS A 238 28.53 -6.91 -17.65
C HIS A 238 27.50 -5.78 -17.63
N ILE A 239 26.31 -6.04 -17.13
CA ILE A 239 25.21 -5.07 -17.11
C ILE A 239 24.52 -5.22 -15.77
N ALA A 240 24.29 -4.10 -15.10
CA ALA A 240 23.45 -4.06 -13.92
C ALA A 240 22.67 -2.76 -13.86
N PHE A 241 21.53 -2.78 -13.18
CA PHE A 241 20.76 -1.58 -12.88
C PHE A 241 20.12 -1.66 -11.49
N SER A 242 19.77 -0.50 -10.94
CA SER A 242 19.02 -0.36 -9.70
C SER A 242 17.99 0.74 -9.87
N ILE A 243 16.80 0.49 -9.32
CA ILE A 243 15.80 1.51 -9.01
C ILE A 243 15.21 1.07 -7.68
N ASP A 244 15.67 1.67 -6.58
CA ASP A 244 15.22 1.25 -5.24
C ASP A 244 13.79 1.70 -4.98
N GLN A 245 13.56 3.01 -5.05
CA GLN A 245 12.28 3.63 -4.76
C GLN A 245 12.07 4.83 -5.68
N VAL A 246 10.87 4.95 -6.24
CA VAL A 246 10.41 6.16 -6.94
C VAL A 246 9.12 6.64 -6.29
N VAL A 247 9.12 7.85 -5.74
CA VAL A 247 7.95 8.51 -5.16
C VAL A 247 7.54 9.66 -6.07
N ILE A 248 6.23 9.77 -6.33
CA ILE A 248 5.63 10.99 -6.89
C ILE A 248 4.95 11.71 -5.75
N ASP A 249 5.23 13.00 -5.64
CA ASP A 249 4.51 13.90 -4.76
C ASP A 249 3.89 15.03 -5.58
N ASN A 250 2.58 15.09 -5.58
CA ASN A 250 1.76 16.17 -6.10
C ASN A 250 1.00 16.89 -4.98
N SER A 251 1.17 16.44 -3.73
CA SER A 251 0.48 16.96 -2.56
C SER A 251 0.92 18.39 -2.26
N THR A 252 0.09 19.09 -1.51
CA THR A 252 0.40 20.45 -1.04
C THR A 252 0.57 20.50 0.48
N GLN A 253 0.46 19.36 1.16
CA GLN A 253 0.39 19.27 2.62
C GLN A 253 1.18 18.11 3.23
N ASN A 254 1.64 17.14 2.44
CA ASN A 254 2.14 15.87 2.97
C ASN A 254 3.46 15.42 2.34
N THR A 255 4.40 16.35 2.05
CA THR A 255 5.74 15.91 1.63
C THR A 255 6.39 15.03 2.71
N PRO A 256 6.92 13.84 2.35
CA PRO A 256 7.50 12.92 3.32
C PRO A 256 8.61 13.56 4.17
N ALA A 257 8.56 13.34 5.48
CA ALA A 257 9.49 13.95 6.43
C ALA A 257 10.97 13.69 6.09
N ASN A 258 11.30 12.50 5.58
CA ASN A 258 12.66 12.18 5.16
C ASN A 258 13.14 13.03 3.97
N ILE A 259 12.23 13.47 3.09
CA ILE A 259 12.55 14.38 1.98
C ILE A 259 12.75 15.80 2.53
N ILE A 260 11.86 16.27 3.40
CA ILE A 260 11.97 17.58 4.05
C ILE A 260 13.28 17.70 4.82
N ASP A 261 13.57 16.72 5.70
CA ASP A 261 14.73 16.74 6.58
C ASP A 261 16.05 16.67 5.80
N HIS A 262 16.08 15.92 4.71
CA HIS A 262 17.30 15.72 3.93
C HIS A 262 17.60 16.87 2.96
N PHE A 263 16.57 17.39 2.27
CA PHE A 263 16.76 18.42 1.24
C PHE A 263 16.41 19.84 1.69
N GLY A 264 15.77 20.00 2.86
CA GLY A 264 15.32 21.30 3.35
C GLY A 264 14.24 21.93 2.47
N VAL A 265 13.41 21.11 1.82
CA VAL A 265 12.25 21.57 1.02
C VAL A 265 11.03 21.81 1.91
N ASP A 266 10.13 22.67 1.44
CA ASP A 266 8.87 22.95 2.14
C ASP A 266 7.88 21.77 2.05
N GLU A 267 6.90 21.72 2.96
CA GLU A 267 5.85 20.67 3.04
C GLU A 267 4.91 20.61 1.82
N ASN A 268 5.00 21.60 0.93
CA ASN A 268 4.22 21.73 -0.30
C ASN A 268 5.05 21.41 -1.56
N TRP A 269 6.22 20.81 -1.41
CA TRP A 269 7.06 20.42 -2.53
C TRP A 269 6.33 19.43 -3.44
N ARG A 270 6.50 19.61 -4.76
CA ARG A 270 5.91 18.73 -5.77
C ARG A 270 6.98 18.27 -6.75
N GLY A 271 7.02 16.98 -7.01
CA GLY A 271 8.01 16.40 -7.92
C GLY A 271 8.16 14.89 -7.83
N LEU A 272 9.33 14.43 -8.28
CA LEU A 272 9.76 13.04 -8.24
C LEU A 272 10.93 12.92 -7.27
N TYR A 273 10.85 11.95 -6.37
CA TYR A 273 11.97 11.52 -5.54
C TYR A 273 12.40 10.12 -5.95
N ILE A 274 13.70 9.93 -6.17
CA ILE A 274 14.32 8.65 -6.49
C ILE A 274 15.36 8.39 -5.41
N GLY A 275 15.11 7.41 -4.53
CA GLY A 275 16.00 7.13 -3.40
C GLY A 275 17.37 6.63 -3.85
N GLN A 276 17.40 5.68 -4.78
CA GLN A 276 18.62 5.22 -5.41
C GLN A 276 18.37 4.73 -6.82
N ALA A 277 19.31 5.06 -7.72
CA ALA A 277 19.40 4.46 -9.03
C ALA A 277 20.86 4.12 -9.39
N LEU A 278 21.04 3.04 -10.14
CA LEU A 278 22.35 2.61 -10.62
C LEU A 278 22.24 2.19 -12.08
N LEU A 279 23.24 2.56 -12.87
CA LEU A 279 23.50 2.01 -14.19
C LEU A 279 24.95 1.55 -14.25
N TYR A 280 25.16 0.26 -14.49
CA TYR A 280 26.48 -0.33 -14.59
C TYR A 280 26.65 -1.04 -15.91
N TYR A 281 27.82 -0.85 -16.49
CA TYR A 281 28.29 -1.56 -17.66
C TYR A 281 29.75 -1.93 -17.50
N SER A 282 30.13 -3.13 -17.91
CA SER A 282 31.52 -3.50 -18.13
C SER A 282 31.65 -4.53 -19.23
N ASN A 283 32.86 -4.70 -19.76
CA ASN A 283 33.16 -5.75 -20.72
C ASN A 283 34.44 -6.52 -20.34
N ASP A 284 34.68 -7.63 -21.05
CA ASP A 284 35.85 -8.50 -20.87
C ASP A 284 37.19 -7.78 -21.14
N GLN A 285 37.16 -6.63 -21.82
CA GLN A 285 38.34 -5.82 -22.12
C GLN A 285 38.70 -4.88 -20.96
N GLY A 286 37.96 -4.95 -19.85
CA GLY A 286 38.19 -4.14 -18.65
C GLY A 286 37.63 -2.73 -18.73
N LEU A 287 36.98 -2.35 -19.84
CA LEU A 287 36.28 -1.08 -19.99
C LEU A 287 34.91 -1.16 -19.30
N GLY A 288 34.52 -0.11 -18.59
CA GLY A 288 33.19 -0.02 -18.03
C GLY A 288 32.94 1.27 -17.28
N PHE A 289 31.74 1.40 -16.76
CA PHE A 289 31.36 2.45 -15.84
C PHE A 289 30.37 1.95 -14.78
N ASN A 290 30.34 2.64 -13.66
CA ASN A 290 29.28 2.54 -12.65
C ASN A 290 28.77 3.95 -12.36
N LEU A 291 27.57 4.25 -12.82
CA LEU A 291 26.89 5.51 -12.56
C LEU A 291 25.85 5.28 -11.48
N ARG A 292 25.94 6.03 -10.39
CA ARG A 292 25.06 5.92 -9.23
C ARG A 292 24.45 7.27 -8.93
N PHE A 293 23.17 7.26 -8.63
CA PHE A 293 22.42 8.39 -8.10
C PHE A 293 21.86 7.97 -6.75
N ASN A 294 22.05 8.80 -5.73
CA ASN A 294 21.34 8.68 -4.47
C ASN A 294 20.55 9.96 -4.27
N ASP A 295 19.40 9.83 -3.63
CA ASP A 295 18.61 10.94 -3.13
C ASP A 295 18.39 11.98 -4.24
N ALA A 296 17.82 11.56 -5.37
CA ALA A 296 17.54 12.44 -6.49
C ALA A 296 16.13 13.03 -6.37
N LEU A 297 16.08 14.34 -6.17
CA LEU A 297 14.89 15.16 -6.08
C LEU A 297 14.72 15.99 -7.34
N ILE A 298 13.63 15.80 -8.06
CA ILE A 298 13.29 16.51 -9.30
C ILE A 298 11.95 17.21 -9.06
N SER A 299 11.99 18.51 -8.80
CA SER A 299 10.79 19.34 -8.67
C SER A 299 10.11 19.54 -10.01
N PHE A 300 8.77 19.58 -10.01
CA PHE A 300 8.00 19.98 -11.18
C PHE A 300 8.16 21.47 -11.52
N ASP A 301 8.67 22.28 -10.60
CA ASP A 301 9.06 23.68 -10.83
C ASP A 301 10.48 23.81 -11.44
N GLY A 302 11.10 22.68 -11.85
CA GLY A 302 12.36 22.65 -12.58
C GLY A 302 13.62 22.61 -11.72
N ALA A 303 13.51 22.64 -10.40
CA ALA A 303 14.65 22.45 -9.50
C ALA A 303 15.06 20.97 -9.42
N VAL A 304 16.36 20.69 -9.46
CA VAL A 304 16.90 19.34 -9.39
C VAL A 304 18.04 19.30 -8.37
N SER A 305 18.00 18.35 -7.44
CA SER A 305 19.04 18.07 -6.44
C SER A 305 19.31 16.57 -6.42
N PHE A 306 20.57 16.14 -6.49
CA PHE A 306 20.93 14.73 -6.37
C PHE A 306 22.39 14.57 -5.98
N GLU A 307 22.71 13.44 -5.35
CA GLU A 307 24.07 12.97 -5.23
C GLU A 307 24.36 11.99 -6.37
N ALA A 308 25.48 12.19 -7.07
CA ALA A 308 25.90 11.28 -8.13
C ALA A 308 27.36 10.86 -7.99
N ALA A 309 27.63 9.59 -8.28
CA ALA A 309 28.97 9.03 -8.38
C ALA A 309 29.14 8.35 -9.74
N LEU A 310 30.28 8.61 -10.38
CA LEU A 310 30.67 7.96 -11.63
C LEU A 310 32.05 7.32 -11.46
N ASP A 311 32.09 6.00 -11.45
CA ASP A 311 33.32 5.23 -11.56
C ASP A 311 33.53 4.84 -13.03
N ILE A 312 34.74 5.06 -13.56
CA ILE A 312 35.11 4.65 -14.92
C ILE A 312 36.24 3.63 -14.80
N TYR A 313 36.06 2.48 -15.45
CA TYR A 313 37.05 1.42 -15.52
C TYR A 313 37.72 1.44 -16.89
N ILE A 314 39.05 1.46 -16.91
CA ILE A 314 39.83 1.47 -18.14
C ILE A 314 40.96 0.46 -17.96
N SER A 315 41.17 -0.41 -18.96
CA SER A 315 42.37 -1.22 -19.06
C SER A 315 43.59 -0.31 -19.33
N GLU A 316 44.74 -0.60 -18.70
CA GLU A 316 46.00 0.14 -18.86
C GLU A 316 46.49 0.28 -20.34
N THR A 317 45.90 -0.49 -21.26
CA THR A 317 46.21 -0.43 -22.70
C THR A 317 45.48 0.67 -23.49
N LEU A 318 44.51 1.38 -22.90
CA LEU A 318 43.84 2.53 -23.53
C LEU A 318 44.54 3.82 -23.13
N SER A 319 45.28 4.38 -24.07
CA SER A 319 46.25 5.46 -23.81
C SER A 319 45.67 6.85 -23.64
N ASN A 320 44.41 7.10 -24.01
CA ASN A 320 43.76 8.41 -23.82
C ASN A 320 42.24 8.27 -23.64
N LEU A 321 41.71 8.79 -22.53
CA LEU A 321 40.29 9.08 -22.35
C LEU A 321 40.13 10.59 -22.14
N THR A 322 39.25 11.22 -22.90
CA THR A 322 38.84 12.61 -22.68
C THR A 322 37.33 12.61 -22.46
N ALA A 323 36.90 12.87 -21.22
CA ALA A 323 35.51 13.11 -20.89
C ALA A 323 35.34 14.61 -20.61
N THR A 324 34.43 15.27 -21.34
CA THR A 324 34.02 16.65 -21.05
C THR A 324 32.60 16.60 -20.52
N PRO A 325 32.38 16.57 -19.19
CA PRO A 325 31.03 16.56 -18.65
C PRO A 325 30.35 17.88 -19.02
N THR A 326 29.20 17.80 -19.68
CA THR A 326 28.36 18.96 -19.99
C THR A 326 27.09 18.83 -19.18
N PHE A 327 26.99 19.60 -18.10
CA PHE A 327 25.75 19.72 -17.33
C PHE A 327 24.93 20.85 -17.96
N THR A 328 23.84 20.49 -18.62
CA THR A 328 22.91 21.48 -19.20
C THR A 328 21.75 21.62 -18.24
N MET A 329 21.70 22.75 -17.52
CA MET A 329 20.56 23.12 -16.69
C MET A 329 19.55 23.82 -17.62
N ALA A 330 18.46 23.13 -17.96
CA ALA A 330 17.36 23.76 -18.69
C ALA A 330 16.49 24.51 -17.68
N ILE A 331 16.73 25.82 -17.55
CA ILE A 331 15.80 26.72 -16.85
C ILE A 331 14.73 27.07 -17.88
N ASN A 332 13.54 26.47 -17.77
CA ASN A 332 12.39 26.95 -18.52
C ASN A 332 11.82 28.15 -17.76
N GLU A 333 11.83 29.32 -18.40
CA GLU A 333 11.19 30.56 -17.91
C GLU A 333 9.67 30.43 -17.76
#